data_AF-B9T938-F1
#
_entry.id   AF-B9T938-F1
#
_cell.length_a   1.000
_cell.length_b   1.000
_cell.length_c   1.000
_cell.angle_alpha   90.00
_cell.angle_beta   90.00
_cell.angle_gamma   90.00
#
_symmetry.space_group_name_H-M   'P 1'
#
loop_
_entity.id
_entity.type
_entity.pdbx_description
1 polymer ?
#
loop_
_entity_poly.entity_id
_entity_poly.type
_entity_poly.pdbx_seq_one_letter_code
_entity_poly.pdbx_strand_id
1 'polypeptide(L)'
;MAALVAERERIEREIQALGRDGVKTLPDERALERTREIIALAEELAGDFRNVRDEFDRLNRGLRQSLMESEGSRGDVLEALFAGVDLISQSEHGKTFTAFWRLLTDGEQSATLIESLDDVTSRPFARELELRERRFLQNLTATLMAEGGSVHEVVQQFARSLKTFVQSREFQEQRRLHSLLKEAQQAALQARDGTRPNAALNYSLTLTSSRIRSVSQWGLHDPSLSVTDSSMPDSVASELGLDEVEELVRQSEIDFRTLRSHLREALTSVSQVTIGQMLERFPAEQGFGSVVGYVALGAKYGELTDNTEVVCWVGGDGNSRKAKVPAIYFVWERIIELSDE
;
A
#
# COMPACT_ATOMS: atom_id res chain seq x y z
N MET A 1 -39.99 -16.74 -15.09
CA MET A 1 -41.29 -16.14 -15.48
C MET A 1 -42.19 -15.88 -14.28
N ALA A 2 -42.53 -16.86 -13.44
CA ALA A 2 -43.41 -16.63 -12.28
C ALA A 2 -42.91 -15.55 -11.29
N ALA A 3 -41.60 -15.52 -11.00
CA ALA A 3 -41.00 -14.49 -10.15
C ALA A 3 -41.10 -13.07 -10.74
N LEU A 4 -40.94 -12.93 -12.06
CA LEU A 4 -41.05 -11.65 -12.75
C LEU A 4 -42.50 -11.15 -12.85
N VAL A 5 -43.46 -12.07 -12.98
CA VAL A 5 -44.90 -11.73 -12.96
C VAL A 5 -45.32 -11.29 -11.55
N ALA A 6 -44.84 -11.97 -10.51
CA ALA A 6 -45.09 -11.58 -9.12
C ALA A 6 -44.49 -10.20 -8.78
N GLU A 7 -43.29 -9.92 -9.28
CA GLU A 7 -42.64 -8.62 -9.08
C GLU A 7 -43.37 -7.50 -9.83
N ARG A 8 -43.84 -7.76 -11.06
CA ARG A 8 -44.69 -6.81 -11.80
C ARG A 8 -45.97 -6.51 -11.04
N GLU A 9 -46.66 -7.53 -10.53
CA GLU A 9 -47.90 -7.35 -9.76
C GLU A 9 -47.68 -6.66 -8.40
N ARG A 10 -46.47 -6.76 -7.82
CA ARG A 10 -46.07 -5.99 -6.63
C ARG A 10 -45.91 -4.51 -6.97
N ILE A 11 -45.16 -4.21 -8.03
CA ILE A 11 -44.91 -2.84 -8.50
C ILE A 11 -46.21 -2.17 -8.95
N GLU A 12 -47.09 -2.87 -9.67
CA GLU A 12 -48.38 -2.33 -10.11
C GLU A 12 -49.30 -1.96 -8.93
N ARG A 13 -49.25 -2.76 -7.85
CA ARG A 13 -49.98 -2.46 -6.59
C ARG A 13 -49.38 -1.26 -5.87
N GLU A 14 -48.06 -1.12 -5.83
CA GLU A 14 -47.39 0.08 -5.29
C GLU A 14 -47.73 1.34 -6.09
N ILE A 15 -47.74 1.26 -7.42
CA ILE A 15 -48.14 2.36 -8.31
C ILE A 15 -49.60 2.76 -8.08
N GLN A 16 -50.52 1.78 -7.97
CA GLN A 16 -51.93 2.06 -7.69
C GLN A 16 -52.15 2.63 -6.28
N ALA A 17 -51.37 2.21 -5.29
CA ALA A 17 -51.41 2.77 -3.94
C ALA A 17 -50.92 4.22 -3.92
N LEU A 18 -49.81 4.51 -4.63
CA LEU A 18 -49.28 5.87 -4.80
C LEU A 18 -50.24 6.79 -5.57
N GLY A 19 -50.95 6.24 -6.57
CA GLY A 19 -51.96 6.99 -7.34
C GLY A 19 -53.24 7.30 -6.55
N ARG A 20 -53.55 6.55 -5.49
CA ARG A 20 -54.75 6.76 -4.66
C ARG A 20 -54.50 7.62 -3.42
N ASP A 21 -53.42 7.36 -2.69
CA ASP A 21 -53.11 8.04 -1.43
C ASP A 21 -52.11 9.19 -1.58
N GLY A 22 -51.57 9.40 -2.79
CA GLY A 22 -50.42 10.27 -3.01
C GLY A 22 -49.12 9.68 -2.44
N VAL A 23 -47.98 10.29 -2.77
CA VAL A 23 -46.71 9.93 -2.14
C VAL A 23 -46.82 10.31 -0.66
N LYS A 24 -46.77 9.33 0.25
CA LYS A 24 -46.68 9.59 1.69
C LYS A 24 -45.33 10.22 1.99
N THR A 25 -45.28 11.55 1.98
CA THR A 25 -44.11 12.31 2.37
C THR A 25 -44.02 12.37 3.90
N LEU A 26 -42.81 12.30 4.44
CA LEU A 26 -42.58 12.62 5.85
C LEU A 26 -43.03 14.07 6.10
N PRO A 27 -43.70 14.35 7.24
CA PRO A 27 -43.90 15.72 7.69
C PRO A 27 -42.56 16.44 7.84
N ASP A 28 -42.52 17.74 7.52
CA ASP A 28 -41.28 18.53 7.49
C ASP A 28 -40.50 18.46 8.82
N GLU A 29 -41.18 18.55 9.97
CA GLU A 29 -40.55 18.41 11.29
C GLU A 29 -39.85 17.05 11.48
N ARG A 30 -40.49 15.96 11.01
CA ARG A 30 -39.95 14.60 11.09
C ARG A 30 -38.79 14.41 10.11
N ALA A 31 -38.89 14.98 8.91
CA ALA A 31 -37.82 14.95 7.92
C ALA A 31 -36.57 15.69 8.41
N LEU A 32 -36.77 16.82 9.10
CA LEU A 32 -35.72 17.62 9.69
C LEU A 32 -35.01 16.89 10.84
N GLU A 33 -35.78 16.27 11.75
CA GLU A 33 -35.26 15.39 12.81
C GLU A 33 -34.39 14.28 12.22
N ARG A 34 -34.91 13.52 11.24
CA ARG A 34 -34.16 12.43 10.58
C ARG A 34 -32.91 12.92 9.87
N THR A 35 -32.95 14.09 9.26
CA THR A 35 -31.78 14.66 8.58
C THR A 35 -30.68 15.01 9.58
N ARG A 36 -31.04 15.53 10.76
CA ARG A 36 -30.07 15.78 11.84
C ARG A 36 -29.48 14.49 12.42
N GLU A 37 -30.28 13.43 12.54
CA GLU A 37 -29.76 12.10 12.90
C GLU A 37 -28.74 11.60 11.88
N ILE A 38 -29.02 11.74 10.58
CA ILE A 38 -28.08 11.37 9.51
C ILE A 38 -26.78 12.17 9.61
N ILE A 39 -26.88 13.49 9.87
CA ILE A 39 -25.69 14.33 10.06
C ILE A 39 -24.85 13.83 11.22
N ALA A 40 -25.47 13.52 12.37
CA ALA A 40 -24.76 13.01 13.53
C ALA A 40 -24.05 11.68 13.23
N LEU A 41 -24.72 10.75 12.55
CA LEU A 41 -24.11 9.48 12.13
C LEU A 41 -22.95 9.67 11.15
N ALA A 42 -23.07 10.64 10.24
CA ALA A 42 -22.02 10.96 9.29
C ALA A 42 -20.80 11.65 9.95
N GLU A 43 -21.01 12.46 10.99
CA GLU A 43 -19.92 13.02 11.79
C GLU A 43 -19.19 11.94 12.59
N GLU A 44 -19.93 10.98 13.16
CA GLU A 44 -19.39 9.80 13.83
C GLU A 44 -18.55 8.97 12.86
N LEU A 45 -19.06 8.69 11.66
CA LEU A 45 -18.36 7.98 10.60
C LEU A 45 -17.02 8.63 10.21
N ALA A 46 -16.99 9.96 10.08
CA ALA A 46 -15.75 10.69 9.83
C ALA A 46 -14.79 10.60 11.04
N GLY A 47 -15.33 10.54 12.26
CA GLY A 47 -14.59 10.19 13.47
C GLY A 47 -13.94 8.81 13.39
N ASP A 48 -14.69 7.79 12.97
CA ASP A 48 -14.23 6.41 12.84
C ASP A 48 -13.04 6.29 11.89
N PHE A 49 -13.07 7.02 10.76
CA PHE A 49 -11.97 7.03 9.79
C PHE A 49 -10.69 7.60 10.42
N ARG A 50 -10.81 8.66 11.22
CA ARG A 50 -9.68 9.24 11.97
C ARG A 50 -9.16 8.28 13.03
N ASN A 51 -10.03 7.56 13.72
CA ASN A 51 -9.63 6.54 14.69
C ASN A 51 -8.82 5.42 14.03
N VAL A 52 -9.28 4.91 12.88
CA VAL A 52 -8.54 3.90 12.09
C VAL A 52 -7.18 4.42 11.65
N ARG A 53 -7.10 5.66 11.15
CA ARG A 53 -5.83 6.30 10.81
C ARG A 53 -4.89 6.34 12.01
N ASP A 54 -5.36 6.82 13.16
CA ASP A 54 -4.57 6.96 14.37
C ASP A 54 -4.07 5.59 14.89
N GLU A 55 -4.86 4.53 14.73
CA GLU A 55 -4.47 3.15 15.03
C GLU A 55 -3.35 2.67 14.11
N PHE A 56 -3.45 2.87 12.79
CA PHE A 56 -2.37 2.55 11.86
C PHE A 56 -1.10 3.37 12.12
N ASP A 57 -1.25 4.63 12.48
CA ASP A 57 -0.13 5.50 12.86
C ASP A 57 0.59 5.01 14.13
N ARG A 58 -0.18 4.55 15.12
CA ARG A 58 0.38 3.90 16.32
C ARG A 58 1.12 2.62 15.95
N LEU A 59 0.55 1.79 15.08
CA LEU A 59 1.18 0.56 14.62
C LEU A 59 2.50 0.84 13.87
N ASN A 60 2.51 1.86 13.01
CA ASN A 60 3.72 2.26 12.27
C ASN A 60 4.82 2.80 13.19
N ARG A 61 4.45 3.59 14.22
CA ARG A 61 5.41 4.00 15.26
C ARG A 61 5.92 2.80 16.07
N GLY A 62 5.05 1.86 16.40
CA GLY A 62 5.39 0.61 17.08
C GLY A 62 6.40 -0.21 16.27
N LEU A 63 6.18 -0.38 14.96
CA LEU A 63 7.14 -1.00 14.05
C LEU A 63 8.51 -0.30 14.17
N ARG A 64 8.57 1.02 14.02
CA ARG A 64 9.84 1.77 14.12
C ARG A 64 10.53 1.60 15.47
N GLN A 65 9.79 1.57 16.56
CA GLN A 65 10.36 1.30 17.87
C GLN A 65 10.93 -0.11 17.96
N SER A 66 10.19 -1.13 17.49
CA SER A 66 10.67 -2.52 17.45
C SER A 66 11.90 -2.68 16.56
N LEU A 67 12.04 -1.87 15.48
CA LEU A 67 13.27 -1.82 14.68
C LEU A 67 14.49 -1.37 15.50
N MET A 68 14.30 -0.44 16.44
CA MET A 68 15.38 0.10 17.25
C MET A 68 15.70 -0.75 18.48
N GLU A 69 14.68 -1.38 19.09
CA GLU A 69 14.78 -1.98 20.42
C GLU A 69 14.79 -3.53 20.43
N SER A 70 14.35 -4.21 19.37
CA SER A 70 14.11 -5.65 19.45
C SER A 70 15.39 -6.51 19.49
N GLU A 71 15.54 -7.29 20.57
CA GLU A 71 16.51 -8.40 20.67
C GLU A 71 15.96 -9.73 20.08
N GLY A 72 14.68 -9.76 19.70
CA GLY A 72 13.91 -10.93 19.23
C GLY A 72 14.23 -11.41 17.80
N SER A 73 13.50 -12.44 17.34
CA SER A 73 13.61 -12.94 15.97
C SER A 73 12.85 -12.02 15.00
N ARG A 74 13.32 -11.93 13.75
CA ARG A 74 12.63 -11.17 12.69
C ARG A 74 11.19 -11.66 12.48
N GLY A 75 10.94 -12.95 12.70
CA GLY A 75 9.62 -13.56 12.58
C GLY A 75 8.66 -13.03 13.64
N ASP A 76 9.10 -12.93 14.89
CA ASP A 76 8.27 -12.53 16.03
C ASP A 76 7.77 -11.08 15.87
N VAL A 77 8.63 -10.20 15.34
CA VAL A 77 8.25 -8.80 15.05
C VAL A 77 7.23 -8.74 13.92
N LEU A 78 7.40 -9.54 12.86
CA LEU A 78 6.44 -9.59 11.76
C LEU A 78 5.09 -10.17 12.21
N GLU A 79 5.10 -11.22 13.02
CA GLU A 79 3.89 -11.86 13.55
C GLU A 79 3.10 -10.88 14.44
N ALA A 80 3.76 -10.20 15.37
CA ALA A 80 3.12 -9.18 16.21
C ALA A 80 2.53 -8.02 15.39
N LEU A 81 3.18 -7.65 14.29
CA LEU A 81 2.70 -6.59 13.41
C LEU A 81 1.48 -7.01 12.60
N PHE A 82 1.50 -8.21 11.99
CA PHE A 82 0.34 -8.71 11.25
C PHE A 82 -0.87 -8.92 12.16
N ALA A 83 -0.65 -9.43 13.39
CA ALA A 83 -1.71 -9.49 14.39
C ALA A 83 -2.28 -8.10 14.74
N GLY A 84 -1.43 -7.06 14.75
CA GLY A 84 -1.86 -5.67 14.93
C GLY A 84 -2.70 -5.14 13.76
N VAL A 85 -2.32 -5.45 12.51
CA VAL A 85 -3.13 -5.10 11.33
C VAL A 85 -4.49 -5.79 11.38
N ASP A 86 -4.51 -7.09 11.67
CA ASP A 86 -5.74 -7.88 11.75
C ASP A 86 -6.68 -7.34 12.84
N LEU A 87 -6.13 -6.94 14.00
CA LEU A 87 -6.90 -6.34 15.08
C LEU A 87 -7.58 -5.02 14.65
N ILE A 88 -6.86 -4.16 13.93
CA ILE A 88 -7.40 -2.90 13.39
C ILE A 88 -8.51 -3.20 12.38
N SER A 89 -8.27 -4.13 11.44
CA SER A 89 -9.26 -4.52 10.42
C SER A 89 -10.51 -5.17 11.02
N GLN A 90 -10.39 -5.89 12.13
CA GLN A 90 -11.51 -6.55 12.81
C GLN A 90 -12.23 -5.65 13.82
N SER A 91 -11.66 -4.48 14.15
CA SER A 91 -12.29 -3.50 15.03
C SER A 91 -13.60 -2.96 14.42
N GLU A 92 -14.47 -2.40 15.26
CA GLU A 92 -15.72 -1.79 14.76
C GLU A 92 -15.41 -0.66 13.78
N HIS A 93 -14.49 0.25 14.13
CA HIS A 93 -14.08 1.35 13.25
C HIS A 93 -13.47 0.85 11.93
N GLY A 94 -12.64 -0.20 11.97
CA GLY A 94 -12.01 -0.78 10.78
C GLY A 94 -13.01 -1.43 9.82
N LYS A 95 -14.02 -2.12 10.35
CA LYS A 95 -15.12 -2.68 9.56
C LYS A 95 -15.97 -1.57 8.93
N THR A 96 -16.33 -0.55 9.71
CA THR A 96 -17.08 0.63 9.22
C THR A 96 -16.31 1.33 8.11
N PHE A 97 -15.02 1.60 8.32
CA PHE A 97 -14.13 2.18 7.31
C PHE A 97 -14.13 1.35 6.03
N THR A 98 -13.89 0.04 6.12
CA THR A 98 -13.80 -0.83 4.94
C THR A 98 -15.11 -0.85 4.14
N ALA A 99 -16.25 -0.95 4.84
CA ALA A 99 -17.57 -0.98 4.20
C ALA A 99 -17.89 0.34 3.48
N PHE A 100 -17.68 1.47 4.15
CA PHE A 100 -17.94 2.79 3.55
C PHE A 100 -16.93 3.16 2.48
N TRP A 101 -15.66 2.80 2.65
CA TRP A 101 -14.65 3.01 1.62
C TRP A 101 -14.98 2.26 0.34
N ARG A 102 -15.47 1.02 0.45
CA ARG A 102 -15.99 0.25 -0.69
C ARG A 102 -17.18 0.96 -1.35
N LEU A 103 -18.13 1.45 -0.57
CA LEU A 103 -19.28 2.21 -1.10
C LEU A 103 -18.86 3.49 -1.83
N LEU A 104 -17.86 4.20 -1.29
CA LEU A 104 -17.36 5.46 -1.83
C LEU A 104 -16.55 5.25 -3.12
N THR A 105 -15.78 4.18 -3.20
CA THR A 105 -14.94 3.84 -4.37
C THR A 105 -15.70 3.14 -5.50
N ASP A 106 -16.88 2.57 -5.20
CA ASP A 106 -17.81 2.06 -6.20
C ASP A 106 -18.52 3.23 -6.91
N GLY A 107 -18.27 3.37 -8.22
CA GLY A 107 -18.78 4.50 -8.99
C GLY A 107 -20.31 4.61 -9.05
N GLU A 108 -21.03 3.48 -9.05
CA GLU A 108 -22.50 3.46 -9.09
C GLU A 108 -23.10 3.81 -7.72
N GLN A 109 -22.56 3.20 -6.66
CA GLN A 109 -23.03 3.46 -5.29
C GLN A 109 -22.73 4.89 -4.84
N SER A 110 -21.54 5.39 -5.18
CA SER A 110 -21.12 6.77 -4.87
C SER A 110 -21.97 7.80 -5.60
N ALA A 111 -22.29 7.56 -6.89
CA ALA A 111 -23.20 8.42 -7.63
C ALA A 111 -24.62 8.44 -7.01
N THR A 112 -25.14 7.26 -6.64
CA THR A 112 -26.44 7.12 -5.98
C THR A 112 -26.50 7.88 -4.64
N LEU A 113 -25.41 7.84 -3.85
CA LEU A 113 -25.31 8.57 -2.59
C LEU A 113 -25.33 10.09 -2.83
N ILE A 114 -24.57 10.57 -3.83
CA ILE A 114 -24.52 12.00 -4.17
C ILE A 114 -25.90 12.51 -4.61
N GLU A 115 -26.58 11.77 -5.50
CA GLU A 115 -27.93 12.10 -5.95
C GLU A 115 -28.92 12.12 -4.78
N SER A 116 -28.86 11.13 -3.89
CA SER A 116 -29.70 11.08 -2.69
C SER A 116 -29.48 12.26 -1.74
N LEU A 117 -28.23 12.72 -1.58
CA LEU A 117 -27.91 13.89 -0.79
C LEU A 117 -28.43 15.19 -1.44
N ASP A 118 -28.34 15.32 -2.76
CA ASP A 118 -28.88 16.47 -3.49
C ASP A 118 -30.42 16.51 -3.41
N ASP A 119 -31.07 15.35 -3.56
CA ASP A 119 -32.52 15.19 -3.40
C ASP A 119 -33.03 15.55 -2.01
N VAL A 120 -32.26 15.24 -0.96
CA VAL A 120 -32.60 15.59 0.42
C VAL A 120 -32.37 17.08 0.68
N THR A 121 -31.25 17.64 0.19
CA THR A 121 -30.88 19.04 0.45
C THR A 121 -31.64 20.05 -0.41
N SER A 122 -32.23 19.64 -1.53
CA SER A 122 -33.06 20.47 -2.40
C SER A 122 -34.49 20.67 -1.89
N ARG A 123 -34.94 19.87 -0.89
CA ARG A 123 -36.32 19.92 -0.39
C ARG A 123 -36.61 21.18 0.44
N PRO A 124 -37.90 21.62 0.53
CA PRO A 124 -38.27 22.81 1.30
C PRO A 124 -37.84 22.78 2.77
N PHE A 125 -37.99 21.65 3.47
CA PHE A 125 -37.62 21.50 4.88
C PHE A 125 -36.11 21.70 5.12
N ALA A 126 -35.25 21.45 4.13
CA ALA A 126 -33.82 21.66 4.25
C ALA A 126 -33.48 23.16 4.45
N ARG A 127 -34.41 24.07 4.14
CA ARG A 127 -34.30 25.51 4.44
C ARG A 127 -34.40 25.85 5.92
N GLU A 128 -34.76 24.90 6.77
CA GLU A 128 -34.77 25.07 8.22
C GLU A 128 -33.51 24.51 8.90
N LEU A 129 -32.67 23.75 8.16
CA LEU A 129 -31.36 23.33 8.64
C LEU A 129 -30.43 24.53 8.82
N GLU A 130 -29.55 24.48 9.80
CA GLU A 130 -28.52 25.48 10.02
C GLU A 130 -27.52 25.52 8.85
N LEU A 131 -26.85 26.66 8.66
CA LEU A 131 -25.89 26.82 7.56
C LEU A 131 -24.75 25.78 7.63
N ARG A 132 -24.31 25.41 8.85
CA ARG A 132 -23.28 24.37 9.04
C ARG A 132 -23.76 22.98 8.63
N GLU A 133 -25.01 22.63 8.97
CA GLU A 133 -25.62 21.33 8.68
C GLU A 133 -25.73 21.11 7.17
N ARG A 134 -26.18 22.14 6.43
CA ARG A 134 -26.27 22.08 4.96
C ARG A 134 -24.91 21.96 4.30
N ARG A 135 -23.93 22.75 4.75
CA ARG A 135 -22.56 22.69 4.21
C ARG A 135 -21.91 21.35 4.49
N PHE A 136 -22.18 20.75 5.66
CA PHE A 136 -21.68 19.43 5.99
C PHE A 136 -22.25 18.38 5.04
N LEU A 137 -23.56 18.33 4.82
CA LEU A 137 -24.19 17.40 3.87
C LEU A 137 -23.67 17.56 2.44
N GLN A 138 -23.53 18.81 1.97
CA GLN A 138 -22.99 19.10 0.63
C GLN A 138 -21.55 18.64 0.45
N ASN A 139 -20.74 18.70 1.52
CA ASN A 139 -19.33 18.32 1.50
C ASN A 139 -19.08 16.92 2.07
N LEU A 140 -20.12 16.15 2.39
CA LEU A 140 -19.99 14.89 3.12
C LEU A 140 -19.12 13.90 2.36
N THR A 141 -19.45 13.62 1.10
CA THR A 141 -18.70 12.69 0.25
C THR A 141 -17.25 13.12 0.08
N ALA A 142 -16.99 14.42 -0.13
CA ALA A 142 -15.64 14.94 -0.25
C ALA A 142 -14.84 14.81 1.07
N THR A 143 -15.50 15.04 2.20
CA THR A 143 -14.89 14.90 3.54
C THR A 143 -14.53 13.45 3.82
N LEU A 144 -15.45 12.52 3.58
CA LEU A 144 -15.19 11.09 3.77
C LEU A 144 -14.12 10.57 2.80
N MET A 145 -14.09 11.05 1.56
CA MET A 145 -13.02 10.73 0.61
C MET A 145 -11.66 11.23 1.07
N ALA A 146 -11.58 12.45 1.60
CA ALA A 146 -10.34 13.02 2.13
C ALA A 146 -9.83 12.23 3.35
N GLU A 147 -10.71 11.91 4.30
CA GLU A 147 -10.35 11.12 5.48
C GLU A 147 -9.93 9.69 5.07
N GLY A 148 -10.64 9.06 4.12
CA GLY A 148 -10.28 7.72 3.66
C GLY A 148 -8.97 7.69 2.84
N GLY A 149 -8.71 8.74 2.06
CA GLY A 149 -7.41 8.97 1.43
C GLY A 149 -6.29 9.08 2.47
N SER A 150 -6.52 9.79 3.57
CA SER A 150 -5.54 9.90 4.66
C SER A 150 -5.24 8.56 5.34
N VAL A 151 -6.24 7.70 5.53
CA VAL A 151 -6.03 6.32 6.02
C VAL A 151 -5.16 5.55 5.03
N HIS A 152 -5.46 5.64 3.73
CA HIS A 152 -4.70 4.95 2.69
C HIS A 152 -3.24 5.42 2.63
N GLU A 153 -2.98 6.72 2.77
CA GLU A 153 -1.62 7.27 2.84
C GLU A 153 -0.81 6.66 3.98
N VAL A 154 -1.41 6.55 5.17
CA VAL A 154 -0.75 5.94 6.34
C VAL A 154 -0.50 4.45 6.10
N VAL A 155 -1.45 3.72 5.52
CA VAL A 155 -1.28 2.30 5.16
C VAL A 155 -0.15 2.12 4.13
N GLN A 156 -0.08 2.99 3.12
CA GLN A 156 0.99 2.97 2.13
C GLN A 156 2.36 3.30 2.75
N GLN A 157 2.41 4.26 3.67
CA GLN A 157 3.63 4.58 4.40
C GLN A 157 4.06 3.41 5.29
N PHE A 158 3.11 2.73 5.92
CA PHE A 158 3.36 1.51 6.69
C PHE A 158 3.93 0.39 5.80
N ALA A 159 3.30 0.10 4.65
CA ALA A 159 3.77 -0.90 3.70
C ALA A 159 5.20 -0.61 3.19
N ARG A 160 5.52 0.65 2.88
CA ARG A 160 6.89 1.08 2.54
C ARG A 160 7.86 0.84 3.69
N SER A 161 7.49 1.22 4.92
CA SER A 161 8.35 1.02 6.11
C SER A 161 8.61 -0.46 6.36
N LEU A 162 7.60 -1.31 6.16
CA LEU A 162 7.72 -2.76 6.26
C LEU A 162 8.63 -3.34 5.16
N LYS A 163 8.48 -2.87 3.91
CA LYS A 163 9.36 -3.28 2.81
C LYS A 163 10.82 -2.93 3.11
N THR A 164 11.10 -1.71 3.56
CA THR A 164 12.45 -1.31 3.98
C THR A 164 12.97 -2.20 5.10
N PHE A 165 12.16 -2.53 6.10
CA PHE A 165 12.55 -3.48 7.16
C PHE A 165 12.91 -4.87 6.62
N VAL A 166 12.10 -5.41 5.71
CA VAL A 166 12.32 -6.73 5.11
C VAL A 166 13.59 -6.76 4.26
N GLN A 167 13.90 -5.65 3.59
CA GLN A 167 15.02 -5.52 2.68
C GLN A 167 16.33 -5.08 3.35
N SER A 168 16.28 -4.40 4.49
CA SER A 168 17.49 -3.81 5.08
C SER A 168 18.39 -4.87 5.72
N ARG A 169 19.59 -5.05 5.14
CA ARG A 169 20.74 -5.65 5.83
C ARG A 169 21.27 -4.75 6.96
N GLU A 170 20.98 -3.44 6.92
CA GLU A 170 21.33 -2.47 7.97
C GLU A 170 20.84 -2.88 9.36
N PHE A 171 19.66 -3.53 9.47
CA PHE A 171 19.20 -4.04 10.77
C PHE A 171 20.15 -5.08 11.35
N GLN A 172 20.74 -5.95 10.52
CA GLN A 172 21.72 -6.95 10.98
C GLN A 172 22.99 -6.26 11.48
N GLU A 173 23.46 -5.22 10.80
CA GLU A 173 24.64 -4.43 11.20
C GLU A 173 24.38 -3.65 12.49
N GLN A 174 23.24 -2.98 12.60
CA GLN A 174 22.86 -2.21 13.79
C GLN A 174 22.63 -3.13 15.00
N ARG A 175 22.00 -4.30 14.81
CA ARG A 175 21.87 -5.33 15.86
C ARG A 175 23.22 -5.88 16.29
N ARG A 176 24.13 -6.13 15.34
CA ARG A 176 25.49 -6.59 15.63
C ARG A 176 26.22 -5.55 16.47
N LEU A 177 26.13 -4.27 16.10
CA LEU A 177 26.71 -3.16 16.84
C LEU A 177 26.13 -3.06 18.26
N HIS A 178 24.81 -3.13 18.40
CA HIS A 178 24.16 -3.07 19.72
C HIS A 178 24.53 -4.27 20.60
N SER A 179 24.60 -5.47 20.03
CA SER A 179 25.05 -6.67 20.73
C SER A 179 26.50 -6.53 21.22
N LEU A 180 27.40 -6.03 20.36
CA LEU A 180 28.80 -5.79 20.72
C LEU A 180 28.93 -4.71 21.80
N LEU A 181 28.12 -3.65 21.76
CA LEU A 181 28.08 -2.63 22.80
C LEU A 181 27.62 -3.21 24.15
N LYS A 182 26.57 -4.03 24.14
CA LYS A 182 26.05 -4.68 25.35
C LYS A 182 27.07 -5.66 25.95
N GLU A 183 27.74 -6.43 25.10
CA GLU A 183 28.85 -7.32 25.49
C GLU A 183 30.01 -6.52 26.09
N ALA A 184 30.41 -5.42 25.45
CA ALA A 184 31.46 -4.52 25.96
C ALA A 184 31.07 -3.89 27.30
N GLN A 185 29.81 -3.47 27.48
CA GLN A 185 29.31 -2.93 28.74
C GLN A 185 29.29 -3.99 29.85
N GLN A 186 28.87 -5.21 29.55
CA GLN A 186 28.92 -6.32 30.50
C GLN A 186 30.36 -6.66 30.89
N ALA A 187 31.28 -6.71 29.93
CA ALA A 187 32.71 -6.92 30.19
C ALA A 187 33.29 -5.78 31.06
N ALA A 188 32.90 -4.53 30.79
CA ALA A 188 33.31 -3.38 31.60
C ALA A 188 32.77 -3.46 33.04
N LEU A 189 31.53 -3.90 33.24
CA LEU A 189 30.94 -4.11 34.56
C LEU A 189 31.67 -5.21 35.34
N GLN A 190 32.07 -6.30 34.68
CA GLN A 190 32.88 -7.35 35.31
C GLN A 190 34.30 -6.86 35.66
N ALA A 191 34.88 -6.00 34.83
CA ALA A 191 36.21 -5.43 35.06
C ALA A 191 36.23 -4.38 36.19
N ARG A 192 35.05 -3.83 36.58
CA ARG A 192 34.89 -2.77 37.59
C ARG A 192 35.60 -3.10 38.90
N ASP A 193 35.45 -4.33 39.39
CA ASP A 193 35.98 -4.72 40.70
C ASP A 193 37.51 -4.92 40.68
N GLY A 194 38.11 -5.06 39.49
CA GLY A 194 39.55 -5.25 39.28
C GLY A 194 40.32 -3.99 38.83
N THR A 195 39.63 -2.88 38.55
CA THR A 195 40.25 -1.65 38.04
C THR A 195 39.88 -0.42 38.84
N ARG A 196 40.87 0.45 39.09
CA ARG A 196 40.63 1.73 39.75
C ARG A 196 39.94 2.69 38.78
N PRO A 197 38.97 3.51 39.22
CA PRO A 197 38.26 4.46 38.34
C PRO A 197 39.19 5.45 37.60
N ASN A 198 40.36 5.73 38.18
CA ASN A 198 41.33 6.69 37.66
C ASN A 198 42.55 6.02 36.98
N ALA A 199 42.46 4.72 36.71
CA ALA A 199 43.54 4.00 36.05
C ALA A 199 43.72 4.52 34.61
N ALA A 200 44.94 4.92 34.26
CA ALA A 200 45.25 5.32 32.90
C ALA A 200 45.10 4.10 31.97
N LEU A 201 44.22 4.22 30.98
CA LEU A 201 44.13 3.24 29.90
C LEU A 201 45.32 3.47 28.96
N ASN A 202 46.21 2.47 28.85
CA ASN A 202 47.25 2.43 27.82
C ASN A 202 46.66 2.05 26.45
N TYR A 203 45.52 2.65 26.11
CA TYR A 203 44.75 2.42 24.90
C TYR A 203 44.20 3.75 24.41
N SER A 204 44.48 4.10 23.16
CA SER A 204 44.00 5.33 22.53
C SER A 204 42.90 5.00 21.54
N LEU A 205 41.67 5.44 21.83
CA LEU A 205 40.55 5.35 20.90
C LEU A 205 40.67 6.49 19.88
N THR A 206 40.82 6.14 18.61
CA THR A 206 40.66 7.13 17.53
C THR A 206 39.18 7.46 17.40
N LEU A 207 38.76 8.58 17.96
CA LEU A 207 37.38 9.06 17.86
C LEU A 207 37.09 9.55 16.44
N THR A 208 35.91 9.24 15.93
CA THR A 208 35.40 9.86 14.71
C THR A 208 35.22 11.35 14.98
N SER A 209 36.06 12.18 14.35
CA SER A 209 35.92 13.63 14.43
C SER A 209 35.19 14.14 13.18
N SER A 210 34.15 14.95 13.38
CA SER A 210 33.56 15.71 12.28
C SER A 210 34.26 17.05 12.20
N ARG A 211 34.86 17.36 11.05
CA ARG A 211 35.44 18.70 10.82
C ARG A 211 34.30 19.65 10.45
N ILE A 212 33.89 20.48 11.39
CA ILE A 212 32.99 21.61 11.10
C ILE A 212 33.73 22.54 10.15
N ARG A 213 33.31 22.60 8.89
CA ARG A 213 33.83 23.55 7.90
C ARG A 213 32.84 24.68 7.67
N SER A 214 33.35 25.87 7.41
CA SER A 214 32.53 27.01 7.01
C SER A 214 31.76 26.70 5.73
N VAL A 215 30.51 27.16 5.63
CA VAL A 215 29.68 27.05 4.41
C VAL A 215 30.37 27.68 3.21
N SER A 216 31.22 28.70 3.42
CA SER A 216 32.04 29.32 2.37
C SER A 216 33.14 28.42 1.77
N GLN A 217 33.41 27.27 2.39
CA GLN A 217 34.36 26.27 1.87
C GLN A 217 33.69 25.18 1.05
N TRP A 218 32.37 25.25 0.85
CA TRP A 218 31.64 24.30 0.04
C TRP A 218 31.85 24.65 -1.43
N GLY A 219 32.53 23.77 -2.15
CA GLY A 219 32.54 23.78 -3.61
C GLY A 219 31.26 23.15 -4.15
N LEU A 220 30.86 23.54 -5.36
CA LEU A 220 29.87 22.77 -6.12
C LEU A 220 30.36 21.33 -6.22
N HIS A 221 29.47 20.39 -5.88
CA HIS A 221 29.78 18.97 -5.95
C HIS A 221 30.12 18.60 -7.40
N ASP A 222 31.37 18.23 -7.64
CA ASP A 222 31.82 17.68 -8.91
C ASP A 222 31.70 16.14 -8.83
N PRO A 223 30.70 15.54 -9.50
CA PRO A 223 30.50 14.09 -9.48
C PRO A 223 31.67 13.30 -10.09
N SER A 224 32.61 13.95 -10.79
CA SER A 224 33.81 13.28 -11.29
C SER A 224 34.87 13.02 -10.21
N LEU A 225 34.82 13.70 -9.06
CA LEU A 225 35.78 13.56 -7.96
C LEU A 225 35.40 12.47 -6.94
N SER A 226 34.16 11.99 -6.97
CA SER A 226 33.64 10.91 -6.12
C SER A 226 33.74 9.52 -6.76
N VAL A 227 34.43 9.41 -7.89
CA VAL A 227 34.83 8.13 -8.47
C VAL A 227 35.90 7.52 -7.57
N THR A 228 35.43 6.90 -6.50
CA THR A 228 36.21 5.89 -5.78
C THR A 228 36.58 4.85 -6.83
N ASP A 229 37.86 4.46 -6.87
CA ASP A 229 38.35 3.35 -7.70
C ASP A 229 37.60 2.08 -7.29
N SER A 230 36.45 1.92 -7.92
CA SER A 230 35.55 0.80 -7.83
C SER A 230 35.76 0.10 -9.14
N SER A 231 36.89 -0.59 -9.24
CA SER A 231 36.95 -1.80 -10.05
C SER A 231 36.02 -2.85 -9.44
N MET A 232 34.71 -2.56 -9.45
CA MET A 232 33.74 -3.61 -9.70
C MET A 232 34.07 -4.16 -11.08
N PRO A 233 34.11 -5.48 -11.28
CA PRO A 233 34.12 -6.00 -12.63
C PRO A 233 32.90 -5.42 -13.36
N ASP A 234 33.13 -4.84 -14.53
CA ASP A 234 32.07 -4.29 -15.39
C ASP A 234 30.96 -5.33 -15.50
N SER A 235 29.85 -5.05 -14.83
CA SER A 235 28.57 -5.66 -15.17
C SER A 235 28.22 -5.12 -16.54
N VAL A 236 28.01 -6.01 -17.51
CA VAL A 236 27.54 -5.68 -18.86
C VAL A 236 26.47 -4.60 -18.76
N ALA A 237 26.75 -3.43 -19.34
CA ALA A 237 25.87 -2.28 -19.29
C ALA A 237 24.45 -2.72 -19.68
N SER A 238 23.48 -2.47 -18.80
CA SER A 238 22.08 -2.54 -19.20
C SER A 238 21.86 -1.35 -20.14
N GLU A 239 21.47 -1.61 -21.39
CA GLU A 239 21.30 -0.59 -22.44
C GLU A 239 20.15 0.41 -22.18
N LEU A 240 19.55 0.42 -21.01
CA LEU A 240 18.42 1.29 -20.66
C LEU A 240 18.87 2.30 -19.60
N GLY A 241 18.84 3.59 -19.96
CA GLY A 241 19.04 4.69 -19.02
C GLY A 241 17.94 4.71 -17.96
N LEU A 242 18.29 5.04 -16.72
CA LEU A 242 17.33 5.13 -15.61
C LEU A 242 16.14 6.06 -15.92
N ASP A 243 16.39 7.13 -16.67
CA ASP A 243 15.37 8.10 -17.10
C ASP A 243 14.34 7.49 -18.07
N GLU A 244 14.77 6.54 -18.91
CA GLU A 244 13.88 5.82 -19.83
C GLU A 244 13.05 4.76 -19.11
N VAL A 245 13.61 4.16 -18.06
CA VAL A 245 12.89 3.22 -17.18
C VAL A 245 11.81 3.95 -16.39
N GLU A 246 12.10 5.16 -15.90
CA GLU A 246 11.13 5.99 -15.17
C GLU A 246 9.96 6.44 -16.07
N GLU A 247 10.25 6.84 -17.30
CA GLU A 247 9.22 7.24 -18.27
C GLU A 247 8.34 6.05 -18.71
N LEU A 248 8.93 4.87 -18.91
CA LEU A 248 8.18 3.65 -19.25
C LEU A 248 7.30 3.14 -18.10
N VAL A 249 7.77 3.27 -16.85
CA VAL A 249 6.99 2.91 -15.65
C VAL A 249 5.83 3.88 -15.44
N ARG A 250 6.00 5.17 -15.78
CA ARG A 250 4.94 6.19 -15.70
C ARG A 250 3.85 5.99 -16.74
N GLN A 251 4.18 5.39 -17.89
CA GLN A 251 3.25 5.13 -18.99
C GLN A 251 2.56 3.76 -18.92
N SER A 252 3.06 2.82 -18.11
CA SER A 252 2.46 1.49 -17.99
C SER A 252 1.41 1.42 -16.89
N GLU A 253 0.13 1.62 -17.24
CA GLU A 253 -0.96 0.98 -16.50
C GLU A 253 -0.85 -0.53 -16.76
N ILE A 254 -0.30 -1.28 -15.80
CA ILE A 254 -0.09 -2.72 -15.95
C ILE A 254 -1.45 -3.42 -15.85
N ASP A 255 -1.94 -3.96 -16.96
CA ASP A 255 -3.13 -4.81 -17.00
C ASP A 255 -2.76 -6.22 -16.52
N PHE A 256 -2.85 -6.41 -15.20
CA PHE A 256 -2.63 -7.69 -14.53
C PHE A 256 -3.66 -8.76 -14.89
N ARG A 257 -4.86 -8.38 -15.37
CA ARG A 257 -5.91 -9.34 -15.71
C ARG A 257 -5.50 -10.17 -16.92
N THR A 258 -4.97 -9.50 -17.94
CA THR A 258 -4.45 -10.14 -19.15
C THR A 258 -3.23 -11.01 -18.84
N LEU A 259 -2.28 -10.51 -18.03
CA LEU A 259 -1.09 -11.28 -17.63
C LEU A 259 -1.44 -12.55 -16.84
N ARG A 260 -2.40 -12.49 -15.90
CA ARG A 260 -2.89 -13.68 -15.18
C ARG A 260 -3.55 -14.68 -16.14
N SER A 261 -4.28 -14.20 -17.15
CA SER A 261 -4.91 -15.07 -18.16
C SER A 261 -3.87 -15.86 -18.97
N HIS A 262 -2.85 -15.17 -19.50
CA HIS A 262 -1.76 -15.81 -20.24
C HIS A 262 -1.03 -16.87 -19.41
N LEU A 263 -0.80 -16.57 -18.14
CA LEU A 263 -0.11 -17.47 -17.22
C LEU A 263 -0.90 -18.76 -16.97
N ARG A 264 -2.23 -18.66 -16.79
CA ARG A 264 -3.10 -19.84 -16.67
C ARG A 264 -3.09 -20.67 -17.95
N GLU A 265 -3.18 -20.02 -19.10
CA GLU A 265 -3.16 -20.71 -20.39
C GLU A 265 -1.83 -21.45 -20.62
N ALA A 266 -0.71 -20.81 -20.31
CA ALA A 266 0.62 -21.43 -20.41
C ALA A 266 0.73 -22.67 -19.51
N LEU A 267 0.36 -22.51 -18.24
CA LEU A 267 0.49 -23.60 -17.27
C LEU A 267 -0.50 -24.75 -17.54
N THR A 268 -1.63 -24.50 -18.22
CA THR A 268 -2.55 -25.58 -18.63
C THR A 268 -1.88 -26.60 -19.57
N SER A 269 -0.83 -26.17 -20.27
CA SER A 269 -0.09 -27.01 -21.21
C SER A 269 1.27 -27.51 -20.71
N VAL A 270 1.85 -26.87 -19.70
CA VAL A 270 3.19 -27.20 -19.17
C VAL A 270 3.19 -27.06 -17.64
N SER A 271 3.78 -28.01 -16.92
CA SER A 271 3.77 -28.03 -15.45
C SER A 271 4.51 -26.84 -14.79
N GLN A 272 5.45 -26.23 -15.51
CA GLN A 272 6.20 -25.06 -15.07
C GLN A 272 6.56 -24.14 -16.26
N VAL A 273 6.64 -22.83 -16.03
CA VAL A 273 7.02 -21.83 -17.05
C VAL A 273 7.83 -20.68 -16.45
N THR A 274 8.85 -20.18 -17.15
CA THR A 274 9.61 -18.97 -16.74
C THR A 274 9.07 -17.69 -17.38
N ILE A 275 9.54 -16.51 -16.93
CA ILE A 275 9.14 -15.24 -17.54
C ILE A 275 9.64 -15.15 -18.98
N GLY A 276 10.86 -15.65 -19.27
CA GLY A 276 11.37 -15.73 -20.64
C GLY A 276 10.46 -16.57 -21.55
N GLN A 277 10.06 -17.76 -21.09
CA GLN A 277 9.16 -18.64 -21.85
C GLN A 277 7.76 -18.05 -22.02
N MET A 278 7.28 -17.29 -21.02
CA MET A 278 6.02 -16.55 -21.13
C MET A 278 6.08 -15.50 -22.23
N LEU A 279 7.18 -14.74 -22.32
CA LEU A 279 7.34 -13.67 -23.30
C LEU A 279 7.62 -14.19 -24.72
N GLU A 280 8.17 -15.40 -24.86
CA GLU A 280 8.30 -16.09 -26.15
C GLU A 280 6.93 -16.56 -26.69
N ARG A 281 6.06 -17.02 -25.80
CA ARG A 281 4.74 -17.55 -26.17
C ARG A 281 3.67 -16.46 -26.29
N PHE A 282 3.70 -15.48 -25.40
CA PHE A 282 2.81 -14.33 -25.35
C PHE A 282 3.68 -13.07 -25.42
N PRO A 283 3.88 -12.50 -26.62
CA PRO A 283 4.66 -11.27 -26.78
C PRO A 283 4.17 -10.17 -25.84
N ALA A 284 5.08 -9.31 -25.41
CA ALA A 284 4.77 -8.22 -24.47
C ALA A 284 3.85 -7.16 -25.09
N GLU A 285 2.54 -7.38 -25.07
CA GLU A 285 1.54 -6.44 -25.60
C GLU A 285 1.57 -5.08 -24.90
N GLN A 286 2.00 -5.05 -23.63
CA GLN A 286 2.16 -3.83 -22.82
C GLN A 286 3.64 -3.39 -22.75
N GLY A 287 4.49 -3.90 -23.64
CA GLY A 287 5.93 -3.63 -23.66
C GLY A 287 6.61 -3.98 -22.32
N PHE A 288 7.37 -3.05 -21.76
CA PHE A 288 8.06 -3.27 -20.48
C PHE A 288 7.09 -3.54 -19.31
N GLY A 289 5.86 -3.02 -19.38
CA GLY A 289 4.82 -3.27 -18.39
C GLY A 289 4.48 -4.76 -18.23
N SER A 290 4.53 -5.55 -19.31
CA SER A 290 4.33 -6.99 -19.24
C SER A 290 5.47 -7.70 -18.49
N VAL A 291 6.72 -7.25 -18.71
CA VAL A 291 7.89 -7.79 -18.02
C VAL A 291 7.82 -7.50 -16.51
N VAL A 292 7.56 -6.24 -16.15
CA VAL A 292 7.40 -5.82 -14.75
C VAL A 292 6.21 -6.52 -14.11
N GLY A 293 5.10 -6.68 -14.84
CA GLY A 293 3.92 -7.38 -14.37
C GLY A 293 4.16 -8.86 -14.08
N TYR A 294 4.90 -9.58 -14.95
CA TYR A 294 5.29 -10.96 -14.67
C TYR A 294 6.28 -11.07 -13.51
N VAL A 295 7.24 -10.14 -13.36
CA VAL A 295 8.14 -10.12 -12.20
C VAL A 295 7.35 -9.89 -10.90
N ALA A 296 6.36 -8.99 -10.91
CA ALA A 296 5.50 -8.72 -9.76
C ALA A 296 4.60 -9.93 -9.41
N LEU A 297 4.00 -10.58 -10.41
CA LEU A 297 3.25 -11.83 -10.21
C LEU A 297 4.17 -12.94 -9.71
N GLY A 298 5.39 -13.01 -10.24
CA GLY A 298 6.42 -13.98 -9.85
C GLY A 298 6.88 -13.83 -8.41
N ALA A 299 7.02 -12.60 -7.92
CA ALA A 299 7.35 -12.34 -6.52
C ALA A 299 6.27 -12.83 -5.54
N LYS A 300 5.00 -12.92 -5.98
CA LYS A 300 3.86 -13.34 -5.14
C LYS A 300 3.52 -14.83 -5.31
N TYR A 301 3.58 -15.36 -6.52
CA TYR A 301 3.07 -16.69 -6.88
C TYR A 301 4.12 -17.62 -7.49
N GLY A 302 5.31 -17.11 -7.81
CA GLY A 302 6.39 -17.89 -8.40
C GLY A 302 7.41 -18.38 -7.37
N GLU A 303 8.20 -19.37 -7.77
CA GLU A 303 9.40 -19.79 -7.05
C GLU A 303 10.60 -19.00 -7.56
N LEU A 304 11.23 -18.25 -6.66
CA LEU A 304 12.41 -17.45 -6.96
C LEU A 304 13.65 -18.34 -6.92
N THR A 305 14.47 -18.25 -7.96
CA THR A 305 15.79 -18.88 -7.99
C THR A 305 16.89 -17.84 -7.86
N ASP A 306 18.07 -18.24 -7.38
CA ASP A 306 19.26 -17.36 -7.33
C ASP A 306 19.84 -17.03 -8.71
N ASN A 307 19.30 -17.65 -9.77
CA ASN A 307 19.68 -17.42 -11.14
C ASN A 307 18.96 -16.20 -11.73
N THR A 308 19.47 -15.70 -12.84
CA THR A 308 18.88 -14.60 -13.61
C THR A 308 18.65 -15.05 -15.04
N GLU A 309 17.55 -14.62 -15.64
CA GLU A 309 17.22 -14.86 -17.04
C GLU A 309 17.23 -13.53 -17.83
N VAL A 310 17.61 -13.59 -19.10
CA VAL A 310 17.56 -12.43 -20.00
C VAL A 310 16.31 -12.54 -20.84
N VAL A 311 15.42 -11.57 -20.71
CA VAL A 311 14.15 -11.50 -21.44
C VAL A 311 14.25 -10.46 -22.54
N CYS A 312 13.65 -10.76 -23.69
CA CYS A 312 13.58 -9.86 -24.84
C CYS A 312 12.12 -9.50 -25.12
N TRP A 313 11.85 -8.24 -25.44
CA TRP A 313 10.53 -7.81 -25.88
C TRP A 313 10.64 -6.72 -26.95
N VAL A 314 9.52 -6.37 -27.57
CA VAL A 314 9.41 -5.23 -28.48
C VAL A 314 8.65 -4.12 -27.75
N GLY A 315 9.23 -2.93 -27.67
CA GLY A 315 8.56 -1.77 -27.08
C GLY A 315 7.40 -1.27 -27.95
N GLY A 316 6.53 -0.43 -27.40
CA GLY A 316 5.44 0.21 -28.17
C GLY A 316 5.95 1.09 -29.33
N ASP A 317 7.24 1.43 -29.32
CA ASP A 317 7.98 2.12 -30.37
C ASP A 317 8.48 1.18 -31.50
N GLY A 318 8.24 -0.13 -31.40
CA GLY A 318 8.68 -1.13 -32.38
C GLY A 318 10.14 -1.58 -32.24
N ASN A 319 10.88 -1.05 -31.26
CA ASN A 319 12.28 -1.41 -31.04
C ASN A 319 12.39 -2.67 -30.15
N SER A 320 13.28 -3.59 -30.51
CA SER A 320 13.58 -4.74 -29.66
C SER A 320 14.48 -4.32 -28.50
N ARG A 321 14.08 -4.68 -27.28
CA ARG A 321 14.77 -4.38 -26.02
C ARG A 321 15.02 -5.67 -25.24
N LYS A 322 16.03 -5.65 -24.37
CA LYS A 322 16.40 -6.79 -23.52
C LYS A 322 16.63 -6.33 -22.08
N ALA A 323 16.27 -7.16 -21.11
CA ALA A 323 16.52 -6.91 -19.69
C ALA A 323 16.89 -8.20 -18.97
N LYS A 324 17.67 -8.05 -17.91
CA LYS A 324 18.03 -9.14 -17.01
C LYS A 324 17.07 -9.13 -15.82
N VAL A 325 16.31 -10.21 -15.65
CA VAL A 325 15.34 -10.39 -14.56
C VAL A 325 15.74 -11.60 -13.70
N PRO A 326 15.31 -11.69 -12.43
CA PRO A 326 15.45 -12.92 -11.65
C PRO A 326 14.78 -14.09 -12.39
N ALA A 327 15.38 -15.28 -12.33
CA ALA A 327 14.76 -16.48 -12.88
C ALA A 327 13.62 -16.89 -11.94
N ILE A 328 12.37 -16.69 -12.38
CA ILE A 328 11.18 -17.03 -11.62
C ILE A 328 10.40 -18.10 -12.36
N TYR A 329 10.06 -19.18 -11.65
CA TYR A 329 9.25 -20.27 -12.17
C TYR A 329 7.83 -20.18 -11.64
N PHE A 330 6.85 -20.22 -12.54
CA PHE A 330 5.46 -20.43 -12.18
C PHE A 330 5.15 -21.92 -12.31
N VAL A 331 4.45 -22.47 -11.32
CA VAL A 331 4.11 -23.91 -11.26
C VAL A 331 2.60 -24.11 -11.22
N TRP A 332 2.11 -25.18 -11.85
CA TRP A 332 0.68 -25.49 -11.95
C TRP A 332 -0.02 -25.58 -10.58
N GLU A 333 0.67 -26.13 -9.58
CA GLU A 333 0.13 -26.33 -8.22
C GLU A 333 -0.31 -25.02 -7.54
N ARG A 334 0.26 -23.86 -7.95
CA ARG A 334 -0.04 -22.54 -7.39
C ARG A 334 -1.01 -21.71 -8.24
N ILE A 335 -1.63 -22.31 -9.28
CA ILE A 335 -2.64 -21.62 -10.11
C ILE A 335 -3.88 -21.23 -9.34
N ILE A 336 -4.25 -22.02 -8.34
CA ILE A 336 -5.43 -21.73 -7.52
C ILE A 336 -5.24 -20.38 -6.81
N GLU A 337 -4.01 -20.02 -6.42
CA GLU A 337 -3.66 -18.75 -5.78
C GLU A 337 -3.75 -17.54 -6.73
N LEU A 338 -3.75 -17.78 -8.06
CA LEU A 338 -3.96 -16.75 -9.09
C LEU A 338 -5.45 -16.46 -9.34
N SER A 339 -6.38 -17.14 -8.65
CA SER A 339 -7.83 -17.05 -8.87
C SER A 339 -8.54 -15.96 -8.05
N ASP A 340 -7.90 -15.43 -7.02
CA ASP A 340 -8.53 -14.42 -6.14
C ASP A 340 -8.24 -13.00 -6.65
N GLU A 341 -9.24 -12.45 -7.35
CA GLU A 341 -9.74 -11.06 -7.31
C GLU A 341 -10.81 -10.86 -8.41
#